data_AF-A0A945LAA8-F1
#
_entry.id   AF-A0A945LAA8-F1
#
_cell.length_a   1.000
_cell.length_b   1.000
_cell.length_c   1.000
_cell.angle_alpha   90.00
_cell.angle_beta   90.00
_cell.angle_gamma   90.00
#
_symmetry.space_group_name_H-M   'P 1'
#
loop_
_entity.id
_entity.type
_entity.pdbx_description
1 polymer ?
#
loop_
_entity_poly.entity_id
_entity_poly.type
_entity_poly.pdbx_seq_one_letter_code
_entity_poly.pdbx_strand_id
1 'polypeptide(L)'
;MIEAGFDANPDHKLGPTYTIMNSDTSNSDTLIVNFGASTVSNNTTIRSGKIISVYTGRYRDSLSVITITFDDYHVNYNLVQGERIVTNQGRNNKGNMWFTIEVNNASINTSNGTINWESSRVREWVSGQNTYLNISDDRYMITGTASGNSVNGNAFTVEITDSLEVDLGCLPTCVIKSGKAKISPNGYADRIINYGDSICDCNFDVTINGTTYPIVVN
;
A
#
# COMPACT_ATOMS: atom_id res chain seq x y z
N MET A 1 -5.07 12.19 11.65
CA MET A 1 -5.08 11.02 12.55
C MET A 1 -5.85 9.92 11.84
N ILE A 2 -5.36 8.68 11.86
CA ILE A 2 -6.08 7.54 11.26
C ILE A 2 -7.49 7.45 11.83
N GLU A 3 -7.62 7.81 13.11
CA GLU A 3 -8.85 7.95 13.89
C GLU A 3 -9.90 8.84 13.19
N ALA A 4 -9.52 10.04 12.72
CA ALA A 4 -10.43 10.96 12.04
C ALA A 4 -10.88 10.46 10.65
N GLY A 5 -10.12 9.56 10.04
CA GLY A 5 -10.51 8.90 8.80
C GLY A 5 -11.57 7.82 9.01
N PHE A 6 -11.59 7.18 10.18
CA PHE A 6 -12.64 6.22 10.55
C PHE A 6 -13.90 6.91 11.07
N ASP A 7 -13.76 8.03 11.80
CA ASP A 7 -14.89 8.79 12.33
C ASP A 7 -15.69 9.54 11.24
N ALA A 8 -15.10 9.72 10.05
CA ALA A 8 -15.76 10.32 8.90
C ALA A 8 -16.68 9.37 8.11
N ASN A 9 -16.83 8.10 8.53
CA ASN A 9 -17.74 7.14 7.91
C ASN A 9 -19.10 7.10 8.64
N PRO A 10 -20.16 7.77 8.12
CA PRO A 10 -21.47 7.84 8.79
C PRO A 10 -22.23 6.50 8.85
N ASP A 11 -21.80 5.46 8.11
CA ASP A 11 -22.48 4.16 8.05
C ASP A 11 -21.91 3.13 9.02
N HIS A 12 -22.07 3.39 10.32
CA HIS A 12 -21.68 2.51 11.42
C HIS A 12 -22.48 1.19 11.53
N LYS A 13 -23.27 0.78 10.54
CA LYS A 13 -24.16 -0.39 10.67
C LYS A 13 -23.75 -1.66 9.93
N LEU A 14 -22.78 -1.63 9.02
CA LEU A 14 -22.34 -2.83 8.27
C LEU A 14 -20.82 -2.87 7.93
N GLY A 15 -20.01 -1.97 8.50
CA GLY A 15 -18.55 -1.87 8.23
C GLY A 15 -17.67 -2.60 9.25
N PRO A 16 -16.34 -2.65 9.03
CA PRO A 16 -15.42 -3.19 10.02
C PRO A 16 -15.52 -2.40 11.33
N THR A 17 -15.36 -3.08 12.46
CA THR A 17 -15.19 -2.41 13.75
C THR A 17 -13.73 -2.02 13.95
N TYR A 18 -13.47 -0.96 14.71
CA TYR A 18 -12.12 -0.60 15.10
C TYR A 18 -11.98 -0.56 16.62
N THR A 19 -10.80 -0.91 17.12
CA THR A 19 -10.44 -0.80 18.52
C THR A 19 -9.13 -0.06 18.62
N ILE A 20 -9.12 1.02 19.40
CA ILE A 20 -7.92 1.78 19.71
C ILE A 20 -7.55 1.44 21.14
N MET A 21 -6.36 0.87 21.33
CA MET A 21 -5.80 0.58 22.66
C MET A 21 -4.86 1.72 23.07
N ASN A 22 -5.39 2.94 23.12
CA ASN A 22 -4.64 4.16 23.47
C ASN A 22 -4.74 4.42 24.97
N SER A 23 -4.21 3.50 25.77
CA SER A 23 -4.35 3.53 27.23
C SER A 23 -3.15 4.14 27.96
N ASP A 24 -2.03 4.43 27.27
CA ASP A 24 -0.81 4.92 27.91
C ASP A 24 0.10 5.68 26.93
N THR A 25 0.27 6.98 27.17
CA THR A 25 1.10 7.88 26.35
C THR A 25 2.61 7.63 26.45
N SER A 26 3.04 6.65 27.25
CA SER A 26 4.46 6.27 27.41
C SER A 26 4.86 5.02 26.62
N ASN A 27 3.92 4.38 25.89
CA ASN A 27 4.18 3.16 25.12
C ASN A 27 3.63 3.22 23.67
N SER A 28 3.75 2.10 22.95
CA SER A 28 3.25 1.94 21.58
C SER A 28 1.73 1.77 21.56
N ASP A 29 1.06 2.65 20.82
CA ASP A 29 -0.39 2.59 20.61
C ASP A 29 -0.75 1.52 19.56
N THR A 30 -1.95 0.95 19.67
CA THR A 30 -2.44 -0.07 18.73
C THR A 30 -3.81 0.28 18.18
N LEU A 31 -3.96 0.18 16.85
CA LEU A 31 -5.22 0.20 16.13
C LEU A 31 -5.50 -1.18 15.55
N ILE A 32 -6.65 -1.76 15.89
CA ILE A 32 -7.14 -3.01 15.32
C ILE A 32 -8.35 -2.69 14.47
N VAL A 33 -8.30 -3.04 13.18
CA VAL A 33 -9.46 -3.01 12.27
C VAL A 33 -9.94 -4.44 12.11
N ASN A 34 -11.15 -4.73 12.58
CA ASN A 34 -11.73 -6.06 12.61
C ASN A 34 -12.90 -6.16 11.63
N PHE A 35 -12.74 -6.98 10.60
CA PHE A 35 -13.74 -7.25 9.56
C PHE A 35 -14.68 -8.42 9.93
N GLY A 36 -14.50 -9.02 11.12
CA GLY A 36 -15.29 -10.17 11.57
C GLY A 36 -15.17 -11.36 10.62
N ALA A 37 -16.24 -12.14 10.52
CA ALA A 37 -16.29 -13.32 9.66
C ALA A 37 -16.42 -12.98 8.16
N SER A 38 -17.08 -11.86 7.82
CA SER A 38 -17.24 -11.38 6.45
C SER A 38 -17.83 -9.97 6.48
N THR A 39 -17.15 -9.04 5.80
CA THR A 39 -17.59 -7.66 5.57
C THR A 39 -17.44 -7.35 4.09
N VAL A 40 -18.51 -6.87 3.46
CA VAL A 40 -18.47 -6.39 2.08
C VAL A 40 -17.95 -4.95 2.08
N SER A 41 -16.88 -4.71 1.35
CA SER A 41 -16.28 -3.40 1.12
C SER A 41 -16.37 -3.03 -0.35
N ASN A 42 -16.63 -1.75 -0.65
CA ASN A 42 -16.71 -1.22 -2.02
C ASN A 42 -17.64 -2.02 -2.95
N ASN A 43 -18.73 -2.58 -2.42
CA ASN A 43 -19.75 -3.36 -3.13
C ASN A 43 -19.30 -4.66 -3.83
N THR A 44 -18.01 -5.02 -3.80
CA THR A 44 -17.49 -6.20 -4.53
C THR A 44 -16.44 -6.99 -3.76
N THR A 45 -15.73 -6.37 -2.81
CA THR A 45 -14.59 -6.99 -2.13
C THR A 45 -15.00 -7.49 -0.75
N ILE A 46 -14.86 -8.79 -0.53
CA ILE A 46 -15.15 -9.42 0.77
C ILE A 46 -13.87 -9.43 1.60
N ARG A 47 -13.95 -8.92 2.84
CA ARG A 47 -12.85 -8.92 3.81
C ARG A 47 -13.28 -9.64 5.09
N SER A 48 -12.38 -10.39 5.70
CA SER A 48 -12.59 -11.04 7.00
C SER A 48 -11.28 -11.03 7.80
N GLY A 49 -11.34 -11.31 9.11
CA GLY A 49 -10.19 -11.24 10.00
C GLY A 49 -9.81 -9.81 10.40
N LYS A 50 -8.55 -9.58 10.78
CA LYS A 50 -8.11 -8.31 11.35
C LYS A 50 -6.82 -7.79 10.73
N ILE A 51 -6.74 -6.47 10.65
CA ILE A 51 -5.50 -5.72 10.42
C ILE A 51 -5.11 -5.06 11.73
N ILE A 52 -3.87 -5.26 12.16
CA ILE A 52 -3.35 -4.74 13.43
C ILE A 52 -2.22 -3.77 13.09
N SER A 53 -2.33 -2.53 13.57
CA SER A 53 -1.30 -1.49 13.39
C SER A 53 -0.80 -1.05 14.75
N VAL A 54 0.48 -1.27 15.03
CA VAL A 54 1.17 -0.81 16.24
C VAL A 54 2.06 0.38 15.87
N TYR A 55 1.92 1.50 16.57
CA TYR A 55 2.67 2.72 16.28
C TYR A 55 3.38 3.29 17.51
N THR A 56 4.61 3.77 17.32
CA THR A 56 5.44 4.34 18.40
C THR A 56 5.23 5.84 18.60
N GLY A 57 4.45 6.48 17.73
CA GLY A 57 4.15 7.92 17.76
C GLY A 57 3.21 8.30 16.62
N ARG A 58 2.90 9.59 16.44
CA ARG A 58 1.97 10.02 15.38
C ARG A 58 2.62 9.86 14.01
N TYR A 59 1.81 9.65 12.97
CA TYR A 59 2.28 9.45 11.59
C TYR A 59 3.26 10.53 11.09
N ARG A 60 3.08 11.79 11.53
CA ARG A 60 3.91 12.94 11.11
C ARG A 60 5.12 13.19 12.02
N ASP A 61 5.23 12.49 13.13
CA ASP A 61 6.35 12.64 14.06
C ASP A 61 7.58 11.94 13.49
N SER A 62 8.72 12.62 13.53
CA SER A 62 9.98 12.03 13.07
C SER A 62 10.32 10.80 13.91
N LEU A 63 10.85 9.77 13.26
CA LEU A 63 11.16 8.46 13.86
C LEU A 63 9.95 7.66 14.35
N SER A 64 8.72 8.13 14.12
CA SER A 64 7.54 7.29 14.32
C SER A 64 7.59 6.08 13.39
N VAL A 65 7.34 4.91 13.98
CA VAL A 65 7.29 3.62 13.29
C VAL A 65 5.86 3.11 13.40
N ILE A 66 5.31 2.64 12.29
CA ILE A 66 4.03 1.92 12.23
C ILE A 66 4.30 0.53 11.68
N THR A 67 4.09 -0.48 12.53
CA THR A 67 4.16 -1.90 12.15
C THR A 67 2.76 -2.44 11.94
N ILE A 68 2.50 -3.00 10.76
CA ILE A 68 1.21 -3.53 10.35
C ILE A 68 1.33 -5.05 10.16
N THR A 69 0.48 -5.79 10.84
CA THR A 69 0.36 -7.25 10.75
C THR A 69 -1.09 -7.67 10.55
N PHE A 70 -1.28 -8.96 10.30
CA PHE A 70 -2.57 -9.55 9.91
C PHE A 70 -2.91 -10.74 10.82
N ASP A 71 -4.15 -10.80 11.29
CA ASP A 71 -4.70 -11.90 12.09
C ASP A 71 -5.90 -12.50 11.37
N ASP A 72 -5.71 -13.69 10.79
CA ASP A 72 -6.69 -14.41 9.97
C ASP A 72 -7.30 -13.54 8.84
N TYR A 73 -6.51 -12.59 8.32
CA TYR A 73 -7.01 -11.58 7.39
C TYR A 73 -7.15 -12.14 5.97
N HIS A 74 -8.35 -12.04 5.40
CA HIS A 74 -8.62 -12.49 4.04
C HIS A 74 -9.17 -11.38 3.16
N VAL A 75 -8.81 -11.43 1.87
CA VAL A 75 -9.43 -10.64 0.81
C VAL A 75 -9.93 -11.58 -0.27
N ASN A 76 -11.24 -11.58 -0.52
CA ASN A 76 -11.91 -12.51 -1.43
C ASN A 76 -11.48 -13.96 -1.16
N TYR A 77 -11.52 -14.36 0.12
CA TYR A 77 -11.13 -15.69 0.62
C TYR A 77 -9.64 -16.06 0.50
N ASN A 78 -8.79 -15.17 -0.02
CA ASN A 78 -7.35 -15.39 -0.05
C ASN A 78 -6.73 -14.89 1.25
N LEU A 79 -6.02 -15.76 1.98
CA LEU A 79 -5.31 -15.39 3.20
C LEU A 79 -4.16 -14.45 2.87
N VAL A 80 -4.10 -13.31 3.55
CA VAL A 80 -3.04 -12.30 3.43
C VAL A 80 -2.18 -12.35 4.69
N GLN A 81 -0.87 -12.46 4.50
CA GLN A 81 0.09 -12.55 5.60
C GLN A 81 1.29 -11.63 5.36
N GLY A 82 2.12 -11.48 6.40
CA GLY A 82 3.35 -10.71 6.37
C GLY A 82 3.34 -9.55 7.36
N GLU A 83 4.39 -8.75 7.24
CA GLU A 83 4.60 -7.56 8.05
C GLU A 83 4.93 -6.38 7.14
N ARG A 84 4.33 -5.21 7.43
CA ARG A 84 4.68 -3.95 6.78
C ARG A 84 5.10 -2.94 7.83
N ILE A 85 6.31 -2.40 7.70
CA ILE A 85 6.88 -1.42 8.60
C ILE A 85 7.02 -0.09 7.85
N VAL A 86 6.40 0.97 8.37
CA VAL A 86 6.53 2.34 7.85
C VAL A 86 7.27 3.18 8.88
N THR A 87 8.41 3.75 8.52
CA THR A 87 9.19 4.64 9.40
C THR A 87 9.21 6.04 8.83
N ASN A 88 8.82 7.03 9.63
CA ASN A 88 8.95 8.44 9.28
C ASN A 88 10.41 8.89 9.49
N GLN A 89 11.06 9.31 8.42
CA GLN A 89 12.47 9.70 8.43
C GLN A 89 12.67 11.22 8.63
N GLY A 90 11.61 11.92 9.03
CA GLY A 90 11.59 13.38 9.16
C GLY A 90 11.47 14.07 7.81
N ARG A 91 12.13 15.23 7.68
CA ARG A 91 12.15 16.02 6.44
C ARG A 91 13.46 15.82 5.69
N ASN A 92 13.37 15.69 4.37
CA ASN A 92 14.54 15.66 3.49
C ASN A 92 15.06 17.09 3.20
N ASN A 93 16.09 17.19 2.36
CA ASN A 93 16.72 18.47 1.99
C ASN A 93 15.80 19.45 1.25
N LYS A 94 14.69 18.96 0.67
CA LYS A 94 13.65 19.80 0.03
C LYS A 94 12.58 20.25 1.01
N GLY A 95 12.71 19.88 2.29
CA GLY A 95 11.71 20.14 3.32
C GLY A 95 10.52 19.15 3.27
N ASN A 96 10.52 18.16 2.38
CA ASN A 96 9.44 17.20 2.28
C ASN A 96 9.57 16.10 3.33
N MET A 97 8.46 15.74 3.96
CA MET A 97 8.43 14.55 4.81
C MET A 97 8.63 13.29 3.96
N TRP A 98 9.38 12.33 4.46
CA TRP A 98 9.61 11.08 3.73
C TRP A 98 9.64 9.87 4.67
N PHE A 99 9.38 8.71 4.09
CA PHE A 99 9.18 7.47 4.80
C PHE A 99 9.97 6.35 4.14
N THR A 100 10.55 5.46 4.95
CA THR A 100 10.94 4.13 4.47
C THR A 100 9.80 3.15 4.75
N ILE A 101 9.58 2.22 3.83
CA ILE A 101 8.54 1.21 3.91
C ILE A 101 9.17 -0.14 3.58
N GLU A 102 9.22 -0.99 4.59
CA GLU A 102 9.67 -2.37 4.46
C GLU A 102 8.46 -3.31 4.48
N VAL A 103 8.51 -4.36 3.66
CA VAL A 103 7.54 -5.45 3.66
C VAL A 103 8.32 -6.76 3.77
N ASN A 104 8.03 -7.53 4.81
CA ASN A 104 8.73 -8.75 5.16
C ASN A 104 7.77 -9.95 5.11
N ASN A 105 8.24 -11.07 4.55
CA ASN A 105 7.52 -12.34 4.50
C ASN A 105 6.05 -12.22 4.06
N ALA A 106 5.75 -11.32 3.12
CA ALA A 106 4.37 -11.12 2.71
C ALA A 106 3.91 -12.21 1.75
N SER A 107 2.68 -12.66 1.93
CA SER A 107 2.10 -13.70 1.09
C SER A 107 0.61 -13.53 0.87
N ILE A 108 0.14 -14.04 -0.28
CA ILE A 108 -1.27 -14.23 -0.58
C ILE A 108 -1.46 -15.68 -1.01
N ASN A 109 -2.22 -16.44 -0.23
CA ASN A 109 -2.58 -17.81 -0.57
C ASN A 109 -3.82 -17.81 -1.46
N THR A 110 -3.65 -18.24 -2.70
CA THR A 110 -4.74 -18.39 -3.68
C THR A 110 -5.00 -19.86 -3.97
N SER A 111 -6.13 -20.15 -4.62
CA SER A 111 -6.43 -21.52 -5.09
C SER A 111 -5.41 -22.05 -6.11
N ASN A 112 -4.68 -21.16 -6.79
CA ASN A 112 -3.75 -21.50 -7.86
C ASN A 112 -2.29 -21.59 -7.38
N GLY A 113 -2.03 -21.25 -6.12
CA GLY A 113 -0.70 -21.19 -5.51
C GLY A 113 -0.51 -19.96 -4.63
N THR A 114 0.68 -19.83 -4.04
CA THR A 114 1.03 -18.74 -3.14
C THR A 114 1.91 -17.72 -3.84
N ILE A 115 1.52 -16.46 -3.78
CA ILE A 115 2.36 -15.32 -4.16
C ILE A 115 3.11 -14.89 -2.91
N ASN A 116 4.44 -14.76 -2.97
CA ASN A 116 5.22 -14.18 -1.87
C ASN A 116 5.99 -12.97 -2.37
N TRP A 117 6.21 -11.99 -1.49
CA TRP A 117 7.12 -10.88 -1.79
C TRP A 117 7.69 -10.22 -0.54
N GLU A 118 8.84 -9.58 -0.75
CA GLU A 118 9.44 -8.62 0.15
C GLU A 118 9.78 -7.36 -0.63
N SER A 119 9.79 -6.20 0.04
CA SER A 119 10.09 -4.94 -0.65
C SER A 119 10.64 -3.89 0.29
N SER A 120 11.58 -3.10 -0.22
CA SER A 120 12.07 -1.87 0.41
C SER A 120 11.72 -0.69 -0.48
N ARG A 121 11.02 0.30 0.08
CA ARG A 121 10.54 1.47 -0.65
C ARG A 121 10.79 2.76 0.11
N VAL A 122 11.01 3.83 -0.64
CA VAL A 122 10.99 5.20 -0.14
C VAL A 122 9.74 5.88 -0.65
N ARG A 123 9.03 6.59 0.23
CA ARG A 123 7.86 7.41 -0.11
C ARG A 123 8.10 8.84 0.36
N GLU A 124 8.23 9.78 -0.56
CA GLU A 124 8.34 11.22 -0.30
C GLU A 124 6.96 11.89 -0.42
N TRP A 125 6.55 12.69 0.57
CA TRP A 125 5.30 13.44 0.57
C TRP A 125 5.52 14.83 -0.04
N VAL A 126 5.22 15.00 -1.31
CA VAL A 126 5.60 16.19 -2.11
C VAL A 126 4.55 17.30 -2.15
N SER A 127 3.28 17.01 -1.81
CA SER A 127 2.19 18.00 -1.70
C SER A 127 1.12 17.55 -0.70
N GLY A 128 0.35 18.47 -0.13
CA GLY A 128 -0.77 18.20 0.81
C GLY A 128 -0.41 18.18 2.31
N GLN A 129 0.88 18.34 2.64
CA GLN A 129 1.34 18.29 4.04
C GLN A 129 0.67 19.32 4.97
N ASN A 130 0.19 20.47 4.47
CA ASN A 130 -0.37 21.54 5.31
C ASN A 130 -1.84 21.31 5.72
N THR A 131 -2.54 20.40 5.05
CA THR A 131 -3.98 20.19 5.18
C THR A 131 -4.26 18.88 5.91
N TYR A 132 -4.12 18.89 7.24
CA TYR A 132 -4.07 17.67 8.07
C TYR A 132 -5.21 16.66 7.88
N LEU A 133 -6.43 17.13 7.59
CA LEU A 133 -7.62 16.31 7.40
C LEU A 133 -8.00 16.10 5.93
N ASN A 134 -7.36 16.80 5.00
CA ASN A 134 -7.64 16.65 3.57
C ASN A 134 -6.59 15.74 2.94
N ILE A 135 -6.90 14.46 2.79
CA ILE A 135 -5.98 13.54 2.12
C ILE A 135 -6.03 13.68 0.59
N SER A 136 -7.04 14.33 0.02
CA SER A 136 -7.24 14.37 -1.44
C SER A 136 -6.24 15.28 -2.18
N ASP A 137 -5.58 16.20 -1.47
CA ASP A 137 -4.51 17.04 -2.02
C ASP A 137 -3.10 16.46 -1.78
N ASP A 138 -3.02 15.30 -1.15
CA ASP A 138 -1.75 14.60 -0.91
C ASP A 138 -1.19 14.03 -2.20
N ARG A 139 0.11 14.29 -2.42
CA ARG A 139 0.89 13.71 -3.51
C ARG A 139 2.17 13.10 -2.95
N TYR A 140 2.55 11.95 -3.48
CA TYR A 140 3.75 11.24 -3.08
C TYR A 140 4.60 10.82 -4.28
N MET A 141 5.91 10.73 -4.08
CA MET A 141 6.83 10.07 -5.01
C MET A 141 7.33 8.78 -4.36
N ILE A 142 7.28 7.67 -5.09
CA ILE A 142 7.71 6.36 -4.59
C ILE A 142 8.88 5.83 -5.43
N THR A 143 9.92 5.36 -4.75
CA THR A 143 11.02 4.58 -5.33
C THR A 143 11.24 3.32 -4.51
N GLY A 144 11.99 2.37 -5.05
CA GLY A 144 12.35 1.15 -4.32
C GLY A 144 12.40 -0.09 -5.19
N THR A 145 12.53 -1.22 -4.51
CA THR A 145 12.68 -2.54 -5.12
C THR A 145 11.80 -3.56 -4.42
N ALA A 146 11.56 -4.68 -5.08
CA ALA A 146 10.91 -5.85 -4.48
C ALA A 146 11.49 -7.14 -5.08
N SER A 147 11.29 -8.25 -4.39
CA SER A 147 11.56 -9.58 -4.90
C SER A 147 10.52 -10.56 -4.34
N GLY A 148 10.36 -11.70 -5.00
CA GLY A 148 9.37 -12.67 -4.59
C GLY A 148 9.14 -13.76 -5.62
N ASN A 149 7.98 -14.40 -5.53
CA ASN A 149 7.52 -15.36 -6.52
C ASN A 149 6.06 -15.10 -6.92
N SER A 150 5.76 -15.42 -8.17
CA SER A 150 4.39 -15.40 -8.68
C SER A 150 3.63 -16.66 -8.27
N VAL A 151 2.34 -16.72 -8.61
CA VAL A 151 1.42 -17.79 -8.19
C VAL A 151 1.88 -19.19 -8.60
N ASN A 152 2.65 -19.33 -9.70
CA ASN A 152 3.19 -20.60 -10.17
C ASN A 152 4.59 -20.93 -9.58
N GLY A 153 5.04 -20.17 -8.58
CA GLY A 153 6.35 -20.32 -7.96
C GLY A 153 7.51 -19.68 -8.73
N ASN A 154 7.29 -19.07 -9.90
CA ASN A 154 8.39 -18.42 -10.63
C ASN A 154 8.86 -17.16 -9.90
N ALA A 155 10.15 -17.10 -9.61
CA ALA A 155 10.78 -15.97 -8.94
C ALA A 155 10.81 -14.72 -9.82
N PHE A 156 10.75 -13.55 -9.21
CA PHE A 156 10.89 -12.26 -9.89
C PHE A 156 11.57 -11.22 -9.00
N THR A 157 12.14 -10.20 -9.63
CA THR A 157 12.51 -8.93 -8.97
C THR A 157 11.75 -7.77 -9.60
N VAL A 158 11.65 -6.67 -8.85
CA VAL A 158 11.03 -5.42 -9.30
C VAL A 158 11.95 -4.27 -8.92
N GLU A 159 12.08 -3.31 -9.84
CA GLU A 159 12.78 -2.04 -9.62
C GLU A 159 11.89 -0.91 -10.14
N ILE A 160 11.64 0.11 -9.30
CA ILE A 160 11.04 1.36 -9.77
C ILE A 160 12.14 2.16 -10.49
N THR A 161 12.10 2.16 -11.81
CA THR A 161 13.13 2.77 -12.67
C THR A 161 12.88 4.25 -12.95
N ASP A 162 11.62 4.68 -12.80
CA ASP A 162 11.22 6.08 -12.76
C ASP A 162 10.22 6.26 -11.62
N SER A 163 10.40 7.31 -10.81
CA SER A 163 9.67 7.45 -9.55
C SER A 163 8.16 7.44 -9.80
N LEU A 164 7.43 6.63 -9.04
CA LEU A 164 5.98 6.55 -9.19
C LEU A 164 5.33 7.76 -8.52
N GLU A 165 4.57 8.54 -9.27
CA GLU A 165 3.75 9.62 -8.73
C GLU A 165 2.43 9.05 -8.23
N VAL A 166 2.17 9.21 -6.93
CA VAL A 166 0.93 8.82 -6.28
C VAL A 166 0.12 10.06 -5.91
N ASP A 167 -1.12 10.09 -6.35
CA ASP A 167 -2.08 11.18 -6.16
C ASP A 167 -3.33 10.66 -5.48
N LEU A 168 -3.53 11.07 -4.22
CA LEU A 168 -4.68 10.65 -3.43
C LEU A 168 -5.98 11.37 -3.84
N GLY A 169 -5.90 12.39 -4.70
CA GLY A 169 -7.07 13.00 -5.33
C GLY A 169 -7.75 12.08 -6.35
N CYS A 170 -7.06 11.04 -6.81
CA CYS A 170 -7.65 10.00 -7.65
C CYS A 170 -8.48 8.96 -6.86
N LEU A 171 -8.51 9.01 -5.53
CA LEU A 171 -9.39 8.12 -4.77
C LEU A 171 -10.86 8.33 -5.17
N PRO A 172 -11.68 7.25 -5.26
CA PRO A 172 -11.40 5.87 -4.85
C PRO A 172 -10.82 4.97 -5.96
N THR A 173 -10.36 5.53 -7.08
CA THR A 173 -9.85 4.80 -8.26
C THR A 173 -8.35 4.50 -8.15
N CYS A 174 -7.56 4.59 -9.23
CA CYS A 174 -6.11 4.37 -9.18
C CYS A 174 -5.37 5.65 -8.81
N VAL A 175 -4.56 5.54 -7.76
CA VAL A 175 -3.75 6.65 -7.24
C VAL A 175 -2.40 6.78 -7.93
N ILE A 176 -1.91 5.79 -8.68
CA ILE A 176 -0.63 5.90 -9.40
C ILE A 176 -0.91 6.59 -10.74
N LYS A 177 -0.26 7.74 -10.96
CA LYS A 177 -0.51 8.62 -12.11
C LYS A 177 0.57 8.55 -13.20
N SER A 178 1.80 8.25 -12.79
CA SER A 178 2.95 8.25 -13.69
C SER A 178 4.12 7.48 -13.06
N GLY A 179 5.18 7.28 -13.86
CA GLY A 179 6.39 6.58 -13.47
C GLY A 179 6.52 5.21 -14.11
N LYS A 180 7.60 4.51 -13.80
CA LYS A 180 7.95 3.23 -14.43
C LYS A 180 8.47 2.22 -13.44
N ALA A 181 8.08 0.97 -13.64
CA ALA A 181 8.64 -0.17 -12.93
C ALA A 181 9.10 -1.23 -13.92
N LYS A 182 10.22 -1.87 -13.62
CA LYS A 182 10.73 -3.04 -14.35
C LYS A 182 10.52 -4.26 -13.49
N ILE A 183 9.87 -5.29 -14.05
CA ILE A 183 9.77 -6.62 -13.46
C ILE A 183 10.69 -7.55 -14.25
N SER A 184 11.56 -8.27 -13.54
CA SER A 184 12.50 -9.25 -14.11
C SER A 184 12.15 -10.65 -13.59
N PRO A 185 11.34 -11.42 -14.33
CA PRO A 185 10.95 -12.78 -13.95
C PRO A 185 12.06 -13.76 -14.34
N ASN A 186 12.34 -14.75 -13.50
CA ASN A 186 13.39 -15.72 -13.77
C ASN A 186 13.10 -16.51 -15.06
N GLY A 187 14.06 -16.52 -15.99
CA GLY A 187 13.95 -17.22 -17.28
C GLY A 187 13.07 -16.56 -18.34
N TYR A 188 12.57 -15.33 -18.11
CA TYR A 188 11.73 -14.60 -19.07
C TYR A 188 12.27 -13.19 -19.33
N ALA A 189 11.80 -12.59 -20.42
CA ALA A 189 12.11 -11.20 -20.74
C ALA A 189 11.57 -10.23 -19.67
N ASP A 190 12.29 -9.13 -19.48
CA ASP A 190 11.86 -8.02 -18.64
C ASP A 190 10.53 -7.44 -19.12
N ARG A 191 9.72 -7.01 -18.15
CA ARG A 191 8.45 -6.31 -18.36
C ARG A 191 8.58 -4.90 -17.83
N ILE A 192 8.55 -3.92 -18.72
CA ILE A 192 8.56 -2.51 -18.33
C ILE A 192 7.12 -2.04 -18.25
N ILE A 193 6.66 -1.76 -17.04
CA ILE A 193 5.38 -1.14 -16.76
C ILE A 193 5.57 0.37 -16.81
N ASN A 194 4.79 1.04 -17.65
CA ASN A 194 4.72 2.48 -17.75
C ASN A 194 3.30 2.94 -17.35
N TYR A 195 3.19 3.66 -16.24
CA TYR A 195 1.90 4.09 -15.67
C TYR A 195 1.29 5.31 -16.37
N GLY A 196 1.92 5.80 -17.45
CA GLY A 196 1.32 6.82 -18.32
C GLY A 196 1.37 8.24 -17.74
N ASP A 197 0.36 9.03 -18.09
CA ASP A 197 0.32 10.49 -18.02
C ASP A 197 -0.96 11.04 -17.36
N SER A 198 -1.26 10.59 -16.13
CA SER A 198 -1.89 11.48 -15.13
C SER A 198 -3.43 11.58 -15.09
N ILE A 199 -4.21 10.65 -15.68
CA ILE A 199 -5.68 10.76 -15.77
C ILE A 199 -6.51 9.87 -14.81
N CYS A 200 -5.91 9.31 -13.76
CA CYS A 200 -6.60 8.49 -12.73
C CYS A 200 -7.41 7.30 -13.30
N ASP A 201 -7.05 6.76 -14.47
CA ASP A 201 -7.84 5.78 -15.21
C ASP A 201 -7.36 4.33 -15.04
N CYS A 202 -6.36 4.12 -14.17
CA CYS A 202 -5.75 2.82 -13.87
C CYS A 202 -4.99 2.17 -15.05
N ASN A 203 -4.97 2.79 -16.23
CA ASN A 203 -4.42 2.19 -17.43
C ASN A 203 -2.90 2.30 -17.44
N PHE A 204 -2.24 1.30 -18.00
CA PHE A 204 -0.79 1.30 -18.11
C PHE A 204 -0.33 0.47 -19.29
N ASP A 205 0.88 0.76 -19.76
CA ASP A 205 1.52 0.02 -20.83
C ASP A 205 2.54 -0.97 -20.26
N VAL A 206 2.55 -2.19 -20.81
CA VAL A 206 3.60 -3.17 -20.53
C VAL A 206 4.42 -3.38 -21.79
N THR A 207 5.72 -3.11 -21.72
CA THR A 207 6.65 -3.38 -22.83
C THR A 207 7.48 -4.63 -22.56
N ILE A 208 7.50 -5.56 -23.52
CA ILE A 208 8.26 -6.81 -23.47
C ILE A 208 9.02 -6.95 -24.79
N ASN A 209 10.34 -7.06 -24.75
CA ASN A 209 11.21 -7.16 -25.94
C ASN A 209 10.94 -6.07 -27.01
N GLY A 210 10.62 -4.85 -26.56
CA GLY A 210 10.32 -3.71 -27.44
C GLY A 210 8.89 -3.64 -27.97
N THR A 211 8.05 -4.65 -27.72
CA THR A 211 6.62 -4.63 -28.06
C THR A 211 5.81 -4.13 -26.87
N THR A 212 4.95 -3.14 -27.09
CA THR A 212 4.09 -2.53 -26.06
C THR A 212 2.67 -3.10 -26.11
N TYR A 213 2.15 -3.44 -24.93
CA TYR A 213 0.81 -3.98 -24.71
C TYR A 213 0.04 -3.04 -23.77
N PRO A 214 -1.01 -2.35 -24.24
CA PRO A 214 -1.84 -1.52 -23.39
C PRO A 214 -2.71 -2.40 -22.50
N ILE A 215 -2.74 -2.10 -21.21
CA ILE A 215 -3.58 -2.76 -20.21
C ILE A 215 -4.65 -1.76 -19.76
N VAL A 216 -5.91 -2.12 -20.03
CA VAL A 216 -7.07 -1.36 -19.59
C VAL A 216 -7.63 -2.01 -18.33
N VAL A 217 -7.66 -1.27 -17.23
CA VAL A 217 -8.15 -1.75 -15.94
C VAL A 217 -9.53 -1.14 -15.70
N ASN A 218 -10.57 -1.97 -15.86
CA ASN A 218 -11.97 -1.59 -15.65
C ASN A 218 -12.40 -1.71 -14.18
#